data_AF-A0A5K3FP10-F1
#
_entry.id   AF-A0A5K3FP10-F1
#
_cell.length_a   1.000
_cell.length_b   1.000
_cell.length_c   1.000
_cell.angle_alpha   90.00
_cell.angle_beta   90.00
_cell.angle_gamma   90.00
#
_symmetry.space_group_name_H-M   'P 1'
#
loop_
_entity.id
_entity.type
_entity.pdbx_description
1 polymer ?
#
loop_
_entity_poly.entity_id
_entity_poly.type
_entity_poly.pdbx_seq_one_letter_code
_entity_poly.pdbx_strand_id
1 'polypeptide(L)'
;MRFKPPPPNSDIGWRVEFRPMEVQLTDFENAAFATFVVLLTRTILSLKLNFLIPISKVEENMRNAVKRDAVNREKFHFRRGDLIFVGKSKEAAAAACRRIRLSQNFGGDHLAGDSPNSHCHPTSPESLFDGEKTNHPPSSTNLPNPVDGDDSLSSTPATCVKPEESYTTMTINEIINGSV
;
A
#
# COMPACT_ATOMS: atom_id res chain seq x y z
N MET A 1 8.01 12.63 -4.37
CA MET A 1 7.65 12.10 -3.03
C MET A 1 8.71 12.54 -2.03
N ARG A 2 8.35 12.72 -0.76
CA ARG A 2 9.34 13.01 0.31
C ARG A 2 9.05 12.15 1.53
N PHE A 3 10.04 11.38 1.96
CA PHE A 3 10.00 10.68 3.23
C PHE A 3 10.31 11.65 4.35
N LYS A 4 9.48 11.65 5.40
CA LYS A 4 9.55 12.57 6.53
C LYS A 4 9.73 11.73 7.80
N PRO A 5 10.90 11.80 8.46
CA PRO A 5 11.12 11.07 9.70
C PRO A 5 10.19 11.58 10.81
N PRO A 6 9.97 10.76 11.84
CA PRO A 6 9.29 11.20 13.06
C PRO A 6 10.11 12.32 13.73
N PRO A 7 9.49 13.39 14.25
CA PRO A 7 10.18 14.38 15.07
C PRO A 7 10.65 13.73 16.37
N PRO A 8 11.76 14.21 16.96
CA PRO A 8 12.16 13.80 18.30
C PRO A 8 11.03 14.06 19.30
N ASN A 9 10.84 13.14 20.26
CA ASN A 9 9.87 13.25 21.35
C ASN A 9 8.40 13.40 20.90
N SER A 10 8.03 12.89 19.72
CA SER A 10 6.65 12.81 19.26
C SER A 10 6.27 11.35 19.02
N ASP A 11 5.00 11.04 19.28
CA ASP A 11 4.32 9.78 19.00
C ASP A 11 4.02 9.58 17.49
N ILE A 12 4.18 10.62 16.67
CA ILE A 12 3.89 10.53 15.23
C ILE A 12 4.95 9.71 14.50
N GLY A 13 4.51 8.74 13.69
CA GLY A 13 5.38 7.86 12.92
C GLY A 13 6.02 8.48 11.67
N TRP A 14 6.64 7.62 10.86
CA TRP A 14 7.14 7.97 9.53
C TRP A 14 6.01 8.43 8.62
N ARG A 15 6.27 9.49 7.85
CA ARG A 15 5.29 10.07 6.93
C ARG A 15 5.85 10.14 5.52
N VAL A 16 4.93 10.17 4.57
CA VAL A 16 5.22 10.35 3.16
C VAL A 16 4.42 11.54 2.65
N GLU A 17 5.10 12.47 1.99
CA GLU A 17 4.50 13.63 1.34
C GLU A 17 4.35 13.36 -0.16
N PHE A 18 3.11 13.46 -0.64
CA PHE A 18 2.77 13.44 -2.06
C PHE A 18 2.86 14.87 -2.62
N ARG A 19 3.77 15.08 -3.58
CA ARG A 19 4.09 16.39 -4.18
C ARG A 19 3.76 16.57 -5.66
N PRO A 20 3.42 15.52 -6.45
CA PRO A 20 3.12 15.72 -7.87
C PRO A 20 1.84 16.46 -8.24
N MET A 21 0.90 16.68 -7.30
CA MET A 21 -0.38 17.33 -7.65
C MET A 21 -0.20 18.83 -7.96
N GLU A 22 -0.84 19.29 -9.03
CA GLU A 22 -1.00 20.72 -9.33
C GLU A 22 -2.22 21.31 -8.61
N VAL A 23 -2.14 22.57 -8.19
CA VAL A 23 -3.27 23.29 -7.59
C VAL A 23 -4.32 23.62 -8.65
N GLN A 24 -5.59 23.41 -8.31
CA GLN A 24 -6.73 23.66 -9.19
C GLN A 24 -7.39 24.99 -8.85
N LEU A 25 -8.23 25.48 -9.76
CA LEU A 25 -8.89 26.78 -9.64
C LEU A 25 -9.89 26.82 -8.48
N THR A 26 -10.56 25.70 -8.20
CA THR A 26 -11.60 25.65 -7.17
C THR A 26 -11.19 24.82 -5.97
N ASP A 27 -11.70 25.18 -4.80
CA ASP A 27 -11.51 24.41 -3.57
C ASP A 27 -12.10 23.01 -3.68
N PHE A 28 -13.19 22.86 -4.44
CA PHE A 28 -13.82 21.56 -4.69
C PHE A 28 -12.88 20.62 -5.44
N GLU A 29 -12.26 21.06 -6.54
CA GLU A 29 -11.31 20.25 -7.31
C GLU A 29 -10.08 19.88 -6.48
N ASN A 30 -9.55 20.84 -5.71
CA ASN A 30 -8.43 20.58 -4.79
C ASN A 30 -8.81 19.56 -3.70
N ALA A 31 -10.00 19.67 -3.11
CA ALA A 31 -10.52 18.72 -2.14
C ALA A 31 -10.74 17.33 -2.75
N ALA A 32 -11.24 17.25 -4.00
CA ALA A 32 -11.42 16.00 -4.72
C ALA A 32 -10.08 15.28 -4.92
N PHE A 33 -9.04 15.99 -5.36
CA PHE A 33 -7.72 15.39 -5.53
C PHE A 33 -7.07 14.98 -4.21
N ALA A 34 -7.16 15.80 -3.16
CA ALA A 34 -6.67 15.44 -1.83
C ALA A 34 -7.36 14.17 -1.31
N THR A 35 -8.69 14.10 -1.44
CA THR A 35 -9.48 12.94 -1.04
C THR A 35 -9.12 11.70 -1.85
N PHE A 36 -8.95 11.85 -3.17
CA PHE A 36 -8.51 10.77 -4.05
C PHE A 36 -7.16 10.17 -3.61
N VAL A 37 -6.15 11.00 -3.30
CA VAL A 37 -4.84 10.52 -2.82
C VAL A 37 -4.97 9.77 -1.49
N VAL A 38 -5.83 10.23 -0.58
CA VAL A 38 -6.11 9.52 0.68
C VAL A 38 -6.76 8.15 0.42
N LEU A 39 -7.75 8.08 -0.47
CA LEU A 39 -8.41 6.81 -0.82
C LEU A 39 -7.45 5.85 -1.53
N LEU A 40 -6.63 6.38 -2.45
CA LEU A 40 -5.63 5.60 -3.19
C LEU A 40 -4.60 4.98 -2.23
N THR A 41 -4.03 5.78 -1.32
CA THR A 41 -3.04 5.29 -0.35
C THR A 41 -3.63 4.25 0.60
N ARG A 42 -4.85 4.45 1.10
CA ARG A 42 -5.57 3.44 1.89
C ARG A 42 -5.79 2.16 1.10
N THR A 43 -6.20 2.27 -0.16
CA THR A 43 -6.44 1.12 -1.04
C THR A 43 -5.14 0.33 -1.27
N ILE A 44 -4.02 1.01 -1.56
CA ILE A 44 -2.70 0.38 -1.71
C ILE A 44 -2.35 -0.46 -0.48
N LEU A 45 -2.49 0.11 0.72
CA LEU A 45 -2.14 -0.54 1.99
C LEU A 45 -3.11 -1.68 2.35
N SER A 46 -4.42 -1.44 2.29
CA SER A 46 -5.44 -2.43 2.66
C SER A 46 -5.43 -3.64 1.73
N LEU A 47 -5.22 -3.41 0.43
CA LEU A 47 -5.20 -4.50 -0.55
C LEU A 47 -3.81 -5.13 -0.70
N LYS A 48 -2.75 -4.51 -0.19
CA LYS A 48 -1.34 -4.90 -0.41
C LYS A 48 -0.99 -4.92 -1.92
N LEU A 49 -1.34 -3.82 -2.59
CA LEU A 49 -1.08 -3.68 -4.03
C LEU A 49 0.40 -3.45 -4.30
N ASN A 50 0.91 -4.06 -5.37
CA ASN A 50 2.27 -3.92 -5.84
C ASN A 50 2.30 -3.13 -7.15
N PHE A 51 2.80 -1.89 -7.09
CA PHE A 51 2.99 -1.02 -8.26
C PHE A 51 4.46 -0.86 -8.66
N LEU A 52 5.34 -1.76 -8.22
CA LEU A 52 6.77 -1.66 -8.52
C LEU A 52 7.03 -1.78 -10.02
N ILE A 53 7.72 -0.77 -10.56
CA ILE A 53 8.29 -0.73 -11.91
C ILE A 53 9.70 -0.14 -11.82
N PRO A 54 10.58 -0.36 -12.81
CA PRO A 54 11.92 0.24 -12.81
C PRO A 54 11.87 1.77 -12.72
N ILE A 55 12.78 2.37 -11.95
CA ILE A 55 12.81 3.83 -11.76
C ILE A 55 13.00 4.60 -13.07
N SER A 56 13.77 4.05 -14.01
CA SER A 56 13.95 4.63 -15.35
C SER A 56 12.62 4.76 -16.11
N LYS A 57 11.66 3.87 -15.86
CA LYS A 57 10.30 3.94 -16.44
C LYS A 57 9.42 4.95 -15.74
N VAL A 58 9.62 5.18 -14.45
CA VAL A 58 9.02 6.33 -13.74
C VAL A 58 9.55 7.65 -14.30
N GLU A 59 10.83 7.75 -14.61
CA GLU A 59 11.40 8.96 -15.22
C GLU A 59 10.89 9.21 -16.65
N GLU A 60 10.74 8.16 -17.46
CA GLU A 60 10.07 8.24 -18.76
C GLU A 60 8.63 8.74 -18.62
N ASN A 61 7.89 8.24 -17.63
CA ASN A 61 6.54 8.72 -17.32
C ASN A 61 6.52 10.21 -16.96
N MET A 62 7.47 10.68 -16.14
CA MET A 62 7.57 12.11 -15.79
C MET A 62 7.82 12.97 -17.02
N ARG A 63 8.68 12.53 -17.95
CA ARG A 63 8.92 13.23 -19.22
C ARG A 63 7.68 13.26 -20.12
N ASN A 64 6.87 12.21 -20.12
CA ASN A 64 5.62 12.17 -20.86
C ASN A 64 4.54 13.05 -20.21
N ALA A 65 4.43 13.05 -18.88
CA ALA A 65 3.41 13.76 -18.12
C ALA A 65 3.41 15.28 -18.33
N VAL A 66 4.58 15.87 -18.60
CA VAL A 66 4.73 17.33 -18.79
C VAL A 66 4.43 17.80 -20.22
N LYS A 67 4.16 16.89 -21.16
CA LYS A 67 3.83 17.25 -22.54
C LYS A 67 2.41 17.82 -22.61
N ARG A 68 2.17 18.71 -23.59
CA ARG A 68 0.84 19.25 -23.85
C ARG A 68 -0.13 18.13 -24.17
N ASP A 69 -1.28 18.12 -23.48
CA ASP A 69 -2.35 17.15 -23.68
C ASP A 69 -1.94 15.69 -23.38
N ALA A 70 -0.98 15.50 -22.46
CA ALA A 70 -0.45 14.18 -22.11
C ALA A 70 -1.52 13.22 -21.58
N VAL A 71 -2.52 13.73 -20.85
CA VAL A 71 -3.62 12.92 -20.29
C VAL A 71 -4.39 12.15 -21.37
N ASN A 72 -4.53 12.73 -22.56
CA ASN A 72 -5.30 12.14 -23.67
C ASN A 72 -4.41 11.45 -24.70
N ARG A 73 -3.17 11.92 -24.90
CA ARG A 73 -2.34 11.53 -26.05
C ARG A 73 -1.15 10.65 -25.70
N GLU A 74 -0.63 10.76 -24.48
CA GLU A 74 0.57 10.06 -24.09
C GLU A 74 0.24 8.71 -23.44
N LYS A 75 1.25 7.85 -23.39
CA LYS A 75 1.19 6.57 -22.70
C LYS A 75 2.21 6.53 -21.58
N PHE A 76 1.89 5.74 -20.57
CA PHE A 76 2.63 5.63 -19.33
C PHE A 76 2.95 4.16 -19.05
N HIS A 77 4.16 3.91 -18.59
CA HIS A 77 4.58 2.63 -18.04
C HIS A 77 3.83 2.37 -16.76
N PHE A 78 3.07 1.30 -16.72
CA PHE A 78 2.24 0.92 -15.59
C PHE A 78 2.41 -0.56 -15.28
N ARG A 79 2.29 -0.94 -14.00
CA ARG A 79 2.37 -2.34 -13.59
C ARG A 79 1.28 -3.14 -14.30
N ARG A 80 1.62 -4.31 -14.86
CA ARG A 80 0.61 -5.19 -15.46
C ARG A 80 -0.43 -5.61 -14.43
N GLY A 81 -1.70 -5.60 -14.83
CA GLY A 81 -2.83 -5.84 -13.93
C GLY A 81 -2.80 -7.19 -13.21
N ASP A 82 -2.34 -8.24 -13.87
CA ASP A 82 -2.18 -9.58 -13.30
C ASP A 82 -1.08 -9.68 -12.22
N LEU A 83 -0.19 -8.68 -12.17
CA LEU A 83 0.94 -8.62 -11.25
C LEU A 83 0.81 -7.56 -10.16
N ILE A 84 -0.34 -6.86 -10.09
CA ILE A 84 -0.63 -5.86 -9.05
C ILE A 84 -0.99 -6.54 -7.73
N PHE A 85 -1.72 -7.65 -7.76
CA PHE A 85 -2.16 -8.34 -6.55
C PHE A 85 -1.12 -9.40 -6.14
N VAL A 86 -0.48 -9.20 -4.99
CA VAL A 86 0.47 -10.18 -4.44
C VAL A 86 -0.31 -11.18 -3.58
N GLY A 87 -0.40 -12.43 -4.04
CA GLY A 87 -0.94 -13.56 -3.26
C GLY A 87 -2.45 -13.50 -2.95
N LYS A 88 -3.20 -12.59 -3.58
CA LYS A 88 -4.66 -12.51 -3.47
C LYS A 88 -5.29 -12.77 -4.83
N SER A 89 -6.26 -13.69 -4.88
CA SER A 89 -7.06 -13.89 -6.09
C SER A 89 -7.90 -12.64 -6.39
N LYS A 90 -8.36 -12.50 -7.64
CA LYS A 90 -9.22 -11.38 -8.06
C LYS A 90 -10.50 -11.29 -7.20
N GLU A 91 -11.01 -12.44 -6.77
CA GLU A 91 -12.18 -12.58 -5.91
C GLU A 91 -11.91 -12.05 -4.50
N ALA A 92 -10.72 -12.31 -3.95
CA ALA A 92 -10.30 -11.79 -2.66
C ALA A 92 -10.14 -10.26 -2.69
N ALA A 93 -9.61 -9.72 -3.79
CA ALA A 93 -9.54 -8.28 -4.01
C ALA A 93 -10.95 -7.65 -4.10
N ALA A 94 -11.84 -8.23 -4.90
CA ALA A 94 -13.23 -7.78 -5.01
C ALA A 94 -13.98 -7.84 -3.67
N ALA A 95 -13.78 -8.90 -2.88
CA ALA A 95 -14.35 -9.03 -1.54
C ALA A 95 -13.81 -8.00 -0.55
N ALA A 96 -12.54 -7.61 -0.67
CA ALA A 96 -11.95 -6.54 0.13
C ALA A 96 -12.52 -5.16 -0.28
N CYS A 97 -12.69 -4.88 -1.57
CA CYS A 97 -13.34 -3.65 -2.04
C CYS A 97 -14.80 -3.53 -1.54
N ARG A 98 -15.54 -4.63 -1.50
CA ARG A 98 -16.91 -4.65 -0.91
C ARG A 98 -16.91 -4.27 0.58
N ARG A 99 -15.91 -4.73 1.35
CA ARG A 99 -15.77 -4.39 2.77
C ARG A 99 -15.40 -2.92 2.99
N ILE A 100 -14.54 -2.35 2.14
CA ILE A 100 -14.20 -0.92 2.18
C ILE A 100 -15.45 -0.05 1.95
N ARG A 101 -16.34 -0.45 1.03
CA ARG A 101 -17.63 0.23 0.81
C ARG A 101 -18.54 0.24 2.03
N LEU A 102 -18.49 -0.80 2.86
CA LEU A 102 -19.37 -0.93 4.03
C LEU A 102 -18.83 -0.23 5.28
N SER A 103 -17.51 -0.05 5.39
CA SER A 103 -16.89 0.58 6.57
C SER A 103 -16.76 2.10 6.49
N GLN A 104 -17.21 2.74 5.41
CA GLN A 104 -17.07 4.19 5.19
C GLN A 104 -18.43 4.93 5.14
N ASN A 105 -19.36 4.60 6.06
CA ASN A 105 -20.37 5.58 6.47
C ASN A 105 -19.66 6.62 7.37
N PHE A 106 -18.98 7.59 6.77
CA PHE A 106 -18.37 8.73 7.47
C PHE A 106 -19.37 9.90 7.67
N GLY A 107 -20.68 9.61 7.75
CA GLY A 107 -21.72 10.59 8.03
C GLY A 107 -23.00 9.97 8.61
N GLY A 108 -23.43 10.48 9.77
CA GLY A 108 -24.65 10.11 10.52
C GLY A 108 -24.37 9.06 11.62
N ASP A 109 -24.57 9.27 12.92
CA ASP A 109 -25.58 10.10 13.57
C ASP A 109 -25.06 10.74 14.87
N HIS A 110 -25.21 12.07 14.96
CA HIS A 110 -25.52 12.72 16.23
C HIS A 110 -27.03 12.61 16.40
N LEU A 111 -27.48 12.19 17.59
CA LEU A 111 -28.87 12.04 18.07
C LEU A 111 -29.48 10.64 17.98
N ALA A 112 -29.05 9.75 18.87
CA ALA A 112 -29.97 8.82 19.53
C ALA A 112 -29.42 8.53 20.94
N GLY A 113 -30.05 9.15 21.95
CA GLY A 113 -29.89 8.69 23.32
C GLY A 113 -30.59 7.34 23.46
N ASP A 114 -29.85 6.34 23.91
CA ASP A 114 -30.29 5.42 24.96
C ASP A 114 -29.12 4.52 25.36
N SER A 115 -28.77 4.58 26.65
CA SER A 115 -28.02 3.53 27.32
C SER A 115 -29.03 2.52 27.85
N PRO A 116 -28.72 1.21 27.88
CA PRO A 116 -28.02 0.73 29.07
C PRO A 116 -26.96 -0.34 28.81
N ASN A 117 -25.80 -0.09 29.43
CA ASN A 117 -25.02 -1.06 30.18
C ASN A 117 -24.64 -2.40 29.52
N SER A 118 -23.45 -2.44 28.90
CA SER A 118 -22.62 -3.64 28.88
C SER A 118 -21.17 -3.26 29.14
N HIS A 119 -20.63 -3.70 30.26
CA HIS A 119 -19.21 -3.59 30.60
C HIS A 119 -18.36 -4.31 29.55
N CYS A 120 -17.53 -3.55 28.83
CA CYS A 120 -16.35 -4.09 28.16
C CYS A 120 -15.16 -3.15 28.46
N HIS A 121 -14.20 -3.69 29.22
CA HIS A 121 -12.94 -3.02 29.56
C HIS A 121 -12.13 -2.75 28.29
N PRO A 122 -11.44 -1.59 28.19
CA PRO A 122 -10.53 -1.31 27.09
C PRO A 122 -9.23 -2.10 27.30
N THR A 123 -9.00 -3.14 26.50
CA THR A 123 -7.66 -3.72 26.35
C THR A 123 -6.85 -2.84 25.41
N SER A 124 -5.77 -2.27 25.96
CA SER A 124 -4.74 -1.51 25.24
C SER A 124 -4.19 -2.30 24.06
N PRO A 125 -3.82 -1.66 22.92
CA PRO A 125 -3.21 -2.38 21.82
C PRO A 125 -1.81 -2.85 22.23
N GLU A 126 -1.62 -4.17 22.32
CA GLU A 126 -0.31 -4.78 22.52
C GLU A 126 0.63 -4.37 21.39
N SER A 127 1.74 -3.78 21.79
CA SER A 127 2.93 -3.54 21.00
C SER A 127 3.46 -4.86 20.45
N LEU A 128 3.42 -4.99 19.13
CA LEU A 128 3.98 -6.09 18.36
C LEU A 128 5.53 -6.01 18.32
N PHE A 129 6.17 -5.97 19.49
CA PHE A 129 7.62 -6.01 19.67
C PHE A 129 7.93 -6.51 21.09
N ASP A 130 7.96 -7.83 21.28
CA ASP A 130 8.56 -8.41 22.48
C ASP A 130 10.07 -8.53 22.28
N GLY A 131 10.80 -7.66 22.99
CA GLY A 131 12.23 -7.79 23.24
C GLY A 131 12.44 -8.61 24.52
N GLU A 132 12.81 -9.87 24.36
CA GLU A 132 13.15 -10.75 25.48
C GLU A 132 14.53 -10.39 26.04
N LYS A 133 14.58 -10.00 27.33
CA LYS A 133 15.82 -9.79 28.09
C LYS A 133 16.39 -11.14 28.50
N THR A 134 17.64 -11.43 28.16
CA THR A 134 18.40 -12.53 28.78
C THR A 134 19.73 -12.02 29.35
N ASN A 135 20.02 -12.46 30.58
CA ASN A 135 21.23 -12.18 31.34
C ASN A 135 22.40 -13.07 30.86
N HIS A 136 23.60 -12.50 30.73
CA HIS A 136 24.89 -13.23 30.63
C HIS A 136 25.27 -13.86 31.99
N PRO A 137 26.13 -14.92 32.11
CA PRO A 137 27.49 -15.05 31.52
C PRO A 137 27.95 -16.53 31.21
N PRO A 138 29.26 -16.88 31.08
CA PRO A 138 30.12 -16.65 29.91
C PRO A 138 30.79 -17.92 29.31
N SER A 139 31.37 -17.72 28.10
CA SER A 139 32.54 -18.41 27.48
C SER A 139 32.50 -19.90 27.08
N SER A 140 32.71 -20.15 25.77
CA SER A 140 33.79 -21.01 25.17
C SER A 140 33.33 -21.88 23.98
N THR A 141 33.88 -21.58 22.79
CA THR A 141 34.29 -22.48 21.67
C THR A 141 33.55 -23.80 21.39
N ASN A 142 32.96 -23.93 20.18
CA ASN A 142 33.35 -24.84 19.07
C ASN A 142 32.16 -25.17 18.14
N LEU A 143 32.38 -25.08 16.83
CA LEU A 143 31.51 -25.64 15.78
C LEU A 143 31.53 -27.19 15.84
N PRO A 144 30.44 -27.87 15.43
CA PRO A 144 30.39 -28.44 14.08
C PRO A 144 29.01 -28.44 13.40
N ASN A 145 29.00 -28.39 12.06
CA ASN A 145 27.88 -28.77 11.15
C ASN A 145 27.81 -30.31 11.01
N PRO A 146 26.87 -30.93 10.23
CA PRO A 146 25.48 -30.60 9.84
C PRO A 146 24.50 -31.80 10.07
N VAL A 147 23.17 -31.62 9.96
CA VAL A 147 22.25 -32.75 9.70
C VAL A 147 21.08 -32.31 8.80
N ASP A 148 20.89 -33.05 7.71
CA ASP A 148 19.83 -32.92 6.72
C ASP A 148 18.43 -33.14 7.32
N GLY A 149 17.48 -32.28 6.95
CA GLY A 149 16.07 -32.40 7.27
C GLY A 149 15.22 -31.91 6.10
N ASP A 150 14.63 -32.87 5.40
CA ASP A 150 13.63 -32.69 4.34
C ASP A 150 12.34 -32.11 4.95
N ASP A 151 12.06 -30.83 4.68
CA ASP A 151 10.77 -30.20 4.96
C ASP A 151 10.23 -29.62 3.65
N SER A 152 9.48 -30.46 2.95
CA SER A 152 8.71 -30.13 1.76
C SER A 152 7.49 -29.28 2.10
N LEU A 153 7.70 -27.99 2.40
CA LEU A 153 6.65 -26.98 2.27
C LEU A 153 6.38 -26.76 0.78
N SER A 154 5.13 -27.03 0.35
CA SER A 154 4.63 -26.64 -0.97
C SER A 154 4.57 -25.12 -1.08
N SER A 155 5.72 -24.50 -1.32
CA SER A 155 5.79 -23.13 -1.79
C SER A 155 5.24 -23.12 -3.21
N THR A 156 4.05 -22.53 -3.41
CA THR A 156 3.74 -21.97 -4.72
C THR A 156 4.95 -21.12 -5.11
N PRO A 157 5.66 -21.45 -6.21
CA PRO A 157 6.90 -20.78 -6.51
C PRO A 157 6.56 -19.31 -6.70
N ALA A 158 7.22 -18.44 -5.94
CA ALA A 158 7.27 -17.03 -6.26
C ALA A 158 7.80 -16.96 -7.69
N THR A 159 6.90 -16.81 -8.66
CA THR A 159 7.29 -16.78 -10.06
C THR A 159 8.21 -15.59 -10.18
N CYS A 160 9.49 -15.85 -10.42
CA CYS A 160 10.50 -14.81 -10.54
C CYS A 160 10.22 -14.06 -11.85
N VAL A 161 9.31 -13.09 -11.79
CA VAL A 161 8.97 -12.26 -12.94
C VAL A 161 10.11 -11.29 -13.12
N LYS A 162 10.72 -11.30 -14.31
CA LYS A 162 11.78 -10.35 -14.63
C LYS A 162 11.22 -8.93 -14.64
N PRO A 163 11.98 -7.91 -14.19
CA PRO A 163 11.49 -6.54 -14.10
C PRO A 163 10.86 -6.01 -15.41
N GLU A 164 11.44 -6.33 -16.55
CA GLU A 164 10.99 -5.95 -17.89
C GLU A 164 9.65 -6.55 -18.30
N GLU A 165 9.27 -7.71 -17.74
CA GLU A 165 7.99 -8.37 -18.01
C GLU A 165 6.88 -7.91 -17.06
N SER A 166 7.22 -7.08 -16.06
CA SER A 166 6.31 -6.70 -14.97
C SER A 166 5.42 -5.48 -15.24
N TYR A 167 5.71 -4.73 -16.31
CA TYR A 167 4.99 -3.52 -16.69
C TYR A 167 4.59 -3.53 -18.16
N THR A 168 3.65 -2.66 -18.52
CA THR A 168 3.20 -2.43 -19.88
C THR A 168 2.91 -0.94 -20.08
N THR A 169 2.83 -0.51 -21.32
CA THR A 169 2.57 0.88 -21.69
C THR A 169 1.09 1.08 -21.96
N MET A 170 0.45 1.99 -21.23
CA MET A 170 -1.00 2.21 -21.27
C MET A 170 -1.33 3.70 -21.31
N THR A 171 -2.43 4.06 -21.95
CA THR A 171 -3.05 5.40 -21.82
C THR A 171 -3.68 5.56 -20.44
N ILE A 172 -3.94 6.80 -20.02
CA ILE A 172 -4.65 7.06 -18.76
C ILE A 172 -6.04 6.40 -18.75
N ASN A 173 -6.74 6.43 -19.88
CA ASN A 173 -8.05 5.79 -20.02
C ASN A 173 -7.97 4.27 -19.79
N GLU A 174 -6.98 3.59 -20.39
CA GLU A 174 -6.78 2.14 -20.19
C GLU A 174 -6.39 1.80 -18.74
N ILE A 175 -5.62 2.68 -18.07
CA ILE A 175 -5.25 2.49 -16.66
C ILE A 175 -6.49 2.60 -15.75
N ILE A 176 -7.36 3.58 -16.00
CA ILE A 176 -8.52 3.85 -15.16
C ILE A 176 -9.67 2.88 -15.45
N ASN A 177 -9.95 2.64 -16.73
CA ASN A 177 -11.15 1.92 -17.19
C ASN A 177 -10.86 0.50 -17.67
N GLY A 178 -9.59 0.10 -17.75
CA GLY A 178 -9.16 -1.16 -18.36
C GLY A 178 -8.97 -1.05 -19.88
N SER A 179 -8.22 -2.00 -20.43
CA SER A 179 -8.12 -2.21 -21.88
C SER A 179 -9.38 -2.93 -22.37
N VAL A 180 -9.94 -2.45 -23.48
CA VAL A 180 -11.09 -3.05 -24.18
C VAL A 180 -10.68 -4.32 -24.90
#